data_AF-A0A6C1S478-F1
#
_entry.id   AF-A0A6C1S478-F1
#
_cell.length_a   1.000
_cell.length_b   1.000
_cell.length_c   1.000
_cell.angle_alpha   90.00
_cell.angle_beta   90.00
_cell.angle_gamma   90.00
#
_symmetry.space_group_name_H-M   'P 1'
#
loop_
_entity.id
_entity.type
_entity.pdbx_description
1 polymer ?
#
loop_
_entity_poly.entity_id
_entity_poly.type
_entity_poly.pdbx_seq_one_letter_code
_entity_poly.pdbx_strand_id
1 'polypeptide(L)'
;MKRFIAILIFVAVAGPLCSQTLSQLVDICAAQLGDATYLRDFQVELEAAEPGHPAPVAKYSMVLNRNTQYRLSICNSEFSPGRGIIEIYDNRGLIGSNHVKSSGEIYPYFDIQIQSTGIYHIFISFTGGQQGTAVGILSYVKRL
;
A
#
# COMPACT_ATOMS: atom_id res chain seq x y z
N MET A 1 47.43 -35.39 -31.93
CA MET A 1 46.64 -34.14 -31.87
C MET A 1 45.26 -34.47 -31.30
N LYS A 2 45.03 -34.28 -30.00
CA LYS A 2 43.72 -34.48 -29.36
C LYS A 2 43.33 -33.17 -28.69
N ARG A 3 42.31 -32.50 -29.24
CA ARG A 3 41.74 -31.26 -28.71
C ARG A 3 40.73 -31.63 -27.62
N PHE A 4 41.04 -31.29 -26.36
CA PHE A 4 40.08 -31.38 -25.27
C PHE A 4 39.24 -30.09 -25.26
N ILE A 5 37.95 -30.21 -25.55
CA ILE A 5 36.97 -29.13 -25.39
C ILE A 5 36.42 -29.25 -23.97
N ALA A 6 36.75 -28.28 -23.11
CA ALA A 6 36.18 -28.18 -21.77
C ALA A 6 34.84 -27.44 -21.86
N ILE A 7 33.74 -28.16 -21.62
CA ILE A 7 32.39 -27.59 -21.53
C ILE A 7 32.20 -27.14 -20.08
N LEU A 8 32.05 -25.83 -19.89
CA LEU A 8 31.82 -25.19 -18.60
C LEU A 8 30.30 -25.20 -18.33
N ILE A 9 29.85 -26.10 -17.47
CA ILE A 9 28.45 -26.22 -17.07
C ILE A 9 28.17 -25.17 -15.99
N PHE A 10 27.41 -24.13 -16.35
CA PHE A 10 26.92 -23.12 -15.42
C PHE A 10 25.62 -23.64 -14.78
N VAL A 11 25.71 -24.19 -13.56
CA VAL A 11 24.54 -24.62 -12.80
C VAL A 11 23.92 -23.39 -12.13
N ALA A 12 22.81 -22.90 -12.67
CA ALA A 12 21.99 -21.87 -12.03
C ALA A 12 21.20 -22.50 -10.88
N VAL A 13 21.57 -22.19 -9.64
CA VAL A 13 20.79 -22.56 -8.46
C VAL A 13 19.64 -21.56 -8.34
N ALA A 14 18.47 -21.92 -8.86
CA ALA A 14 17.24 -21.20 -8.58
C ALA A 14 16.77 -21.56 -7.16
N GLY A 15 16.97 -20.65 -6.20
CA GLY A 15 16.37 -20.76 -4.87
C GLY A 15 14.85 -20.56 -4.94
N PRO A 16 14.07 -21.05 -3.97
CA PRO A 16 12.63 -20.84 -3.93
C PRO A 16 12.32 -19.35 -3.75
N LEU A 17 11.69 -18.74 -4.74
CA LEU A 17 11.08 -17.42 -4.63
C LEU A 17 9.79 -17.58 -3.82
N CYS A 18 9.85 -17.33 -2.51
CA CYS A 18 8.66 -17.20 -1.68
C CYS A 18 7.94 -15.90 -2.05
N SER A 19 7.01 -15.94 -3.00
CA SER A 19 6.10 -14.84 -3.24
C SER A 19 5.09 -14.77 -2.10
N GLN A 20 4.99 -13.63 -1.41
CA GLN A 20 3.97 -13.42 -0.38
C GLN A 20 2.59 -13.33 -1.05
N THR A 21 1.59 -14.04 -0.52
CA THR A 21 0.21 -13.86 -0.97
C THR A 21 -0.37 -12.57 -0.39
N LEU A 22 -1.34 -11.97 -1.08
CA LEU A 22 -2.07 -10.81 -0.55
C LEU A 22 -2.73 -11.08 0.81
N SER A 23 -3.24 -12.30 1.03
CA SER A 23 -3.81 -12.69 2.33
C SER A 23 -2.77 -12.69 3.46
N GLN A 24 -1.56 -13.21 3.21
CA GLN A 24 -0.46 -13.14 4.18
C GLN A 24 -0.06 -11.68 4.45
N LEU A 25 -0.06 -10.83 3.42
CA LEU A 25 0.22 -9.41 3.58
C LEU A 25 -0.84 -8.69 4.42
N VAL A 26 -2.12 -9.07 4.30
CA VAL A 26 -3.19 -8.58 5.19
C VAL A 26 -2.88 -8.94 6.64
N ASP A 27 -2.53 -10.20 6.93
CA ASP A 27 -2.22 -10.66 8.28
C ASP A 27 -1.02 -9.92 8.87
N ILE A 28 0.05 -9.75 8.08
CA ILE A 28 1.24 -8.98 8.47
C ILE A 28 0.87 -7.54 8.79
N CYS A 29 0.04 -6.92 7.94
CA CYS A 29 -0.34 -5.52 8.12
C CYS A 29 -1.27 -5.33 9.34
N ALA A 30 -2.21 -6.27 9.55
CA ALA A 30 -3.12 -6.27 10.69
C ALA A 30 -2.37 -6.46 12.02
N ALA A 31 -1.28 -7.24 12.02
CA ALA A 31 -0.44 -7.41 13.20
C ALA A 31 0.28 -6.11 13.66
N GLN A 32 0.38 -5.11 12.78
CA GLN A 32 1.08 -3.84 13.04
C GLN A 32 0.15 -2.70 13.50
N LEU A 33 -1.14 -2.97 13.72
CA LEU A 33 -2.13 -1.92 14.06
C LEU A 33 -1.97 -1.33 15.47
N GLY A 34 -1.28 -2.04 16.36
CA GLY A 34 -1.07 -1.62 17.74
C GLY A 34 -2.38 -1.62 18.52
N ASP A 35 -2.80 -0.43 18.96
CA ASP A 35 -4.01 -0.20 19.75
C ASP A 35 -5.29 -0.01 18.91
N ALA A 36 -5.16 0.02 17.58
CA ALA A 36 -6.29 0.27 16.68
C ALA A 36 -7.06 -1.02 16.33
N THR A 37 -8.38 -0.93 16.25
CA THR A 37 -9.28 -2.03 15.89
C THR A 37 -9.44 -2.10 14.37
N TYR A 38 -9.06 -3.23 13.77
CA TYR A 38 -9.26 -3.50 12.34
C TYR A 38 -10.72 -3.32 11.91
N LEU A 39 -10.96 -2.62 10.80
CA LEU A 39 -12.29 -2.49 10.18
C LEU A 39 -12.35 -3.06 8.76
N ARG A 40 -11.38 -2.69 7.93
CA ARG A 40 -11.40 -3.01 6.49
C ARG A 40 -10.00 -2.98 5.90
N ASP A 41 -9.72 -3.92 5.01
CA ASP A 41 -8.55 -3.92 4.13
C ASP A 41 -8.88 -3.47 2.70
N PHE A 42 -7.83 -2.97 2.04
CA PHE A 42 -7.77 -2.60 0.64
C PHE A 42 -6.56 -3.31 0.02
N GLN A 43 -6.78 -4.48 -0.57
CA GLN A 43 -5.76 -5.19 -1.31
C GLN A 43 -5.60 -4.55 -2.70
N VAL A 44 -4.39 -4.07 -2.99
CA VAL A 44 -4.09 -3.28 -4.19
C VAL A 44 -2.90 -3.88 -4.91
N GLU A 45 -3.08 -4.10 -6.20
CA GLU A 45 -2.03 -4.43 -7.16
C GLU A 45 -2.21 -3.51 -8.36
N LEU A 46 -1.22 -2.69 -8.66
CA LEU A 46 -1.25 -1.73 -9.77
C LEU A 46 -0.01 -1.93 -10.62
N GLU A 47 -0.20 -1.97 -11.92
CA GLU A 47 0.89 -1.95 -12.91
C GLU A 47 1.59 -0.59 -12.95
N ALA A 48 2.76 -0.53 -13.57
CA ALA A 48 3.43 0.74 -13.81
C ALA A 48 2.65 1.61 -14.80
N ALA A 49 2.77 2.93 -14.65
CA ALA A 49 2.19 3.88 -15.61
C ALA A 49 2.82 3.71 -16.99
N GLU A 50 1.99 3.64 -18.03
CA GLU A 50 2.47 3.68 -19.40
C GLU A 50 3.05 5.07 -19.74
N PRO A 51 4.07 5.17 -20.62
CA PRO A 51 4.59 6.45 -21.06
C PRO A 51 3.48 7.36 -21.60
N GLY A 52 3.41 8.58 -21.06
CA GLY A 52 2.39 9.58 -21.45
C GLY A 52 1.02 9.41 -20.79
N HIS A 53 0.82 8.41 -19.93
CA HIS A 53 -0.43 8.19 -19.21
C HIS A 53 -0.33 8.61 -17.72
N PRO A 54 -1.44 9.00 -17.08
CA PRO A 54 -1.46 9.26 -15.64
C PRO A 54 -1.07 8.03 -14.83
N ALA A 55 -0.50 8.26 -13.65
CA ALA A 55 -0.20 7.18 -12.72
C ALA A 55 -1.50 6.45 -12.29
N PRO A 56 -1.48 5.10 -12.23
CA PRO A 56 -2.64 4.33 -11.80
C PRO A 56 -2.95 4.57 -10.32
N VAL A 57 -4.24 4.56 -10.00
CA VAL A 57 -4.77 4.78 -8.65
C VAL A 57 -5.93 3.84 -8.38
N ALA A 58 -5.84 3.05 -7.31
CA ALA A 58 -6.97 2.28 -6.79
C ALA A 58 -7.86 3.20 -5.94
N LYS A 59 -9.18 3.11 -6.13
CA LYS A 59 -10.16 4.00 -5.48
C LYS A 59 -11.22 3.19 -4.74
N TYR A 60 -11.42 3.52 -3.47
CA TYR A 60 -12.41 2.91 -2.61
C TYR A 60 -13.29 4.00 -1.99
N SER A 61 -14.53 3.66 -1.66
CA SER A 61 -15.47 4.57 -1.02
C SER A 61 -16.10 3.91 0.20
N MET A 62 -16.29 4.67 1.27
CA MET A 62 -16.89 4.15 2.51
C MET A 62 -17.51 5.23 3.36
N VAL A 63 -18.46 4.83 4.21
CA VAL A 63 -19.08 5.73 5.18
C VAL A 63 -18.26 5.75 6.45
N LEU A 64 -17.80 6.94 6.85
CA LEU A 64 -17.13 7.15 8.13
C LEU A 64 -18.00 8.02 9.04
N ASN A 65 -17.90 7.77 10.34
CA ASN A 65 -18.69 8.47 11.36
C ASN A 65 -17.96 9.71 11.88
N ARG A 66 -18.70 10.81 12.08
CA ARG A 66 -18.21 12.01 12.78
C ARG A 66 -17.69 11.70 14.18
N ASN A 67 -16.84 12.58 14.69
CA ASN A 67 -16.27 12.50 16.04
C ASN A 67 -15.61 11.14 16.32
N THR A 68 -14.97 10.58 15.29
CA THR A 68 -14.25 9.32 15.38
C THR A 68 -12.86 9.52 14.80
N GLN A 69 -11.86 9.06 15.53
CA GLN A 69 -10.50 8.97 15.06
C GLN A 69 -10.30 7.59 14.43
N TYR A 70 -9.91 7.58 13.17
CA TYR A 70 -9.51 6.39 12.44
C TYR A 70 -8.01 6.42 12.17
N ARG A 71 -7.43 5.24 11.90
CA ARG A 71 -6.06 5.07 11.43
C ARG A 71 -6.10 4.45 10.03
N LEU A 72 -5.38 5.06 9.10
CA LEU A 72 -5.10 4.48 7.80
C LEU A 72 -3.65 4.03 7.78
N SER A 73 -3.44 2.73 7.63
CA SER A 73 -2.13 2.10 7.51
C SER A 73 -1.93 1.56 6.10
N ILE A 74 -0.68 1.42 5.66
CA ILE A 74 -0.34 0.77 4.40
C ILE A 74 0.92 -0.07 4.53
N CYS A 75 0.84 -1.31 4.08
CA CYS A 75 1.95 -2.26 4.07
C CYS A 75 2.22 -2.69 2.63
N ASN A 76 3.48 -2.56 2.21
CA ASN A 76 3.90 -2.98 0.87
C ASN A 76 4.29 -4.46 0.91
N SER A 77 4.05 -5.17 -0.18
CA SER A 77 4.72 -6.44 -0.43
C SER A 77 6.24 -6.22 -0.47
N GLU A 78 7.01 -7.20 0.02
CA GLU A 78 8.49 -7.15 -0.02
C GLU A 78 9.04 -6.98 -1.45
N PHE A 79 8.28 -7.41 -2.46
CA PHE A 79 8.65 -7.32 -3.87
C PHE A 79 8.10 -6.09 -4.57
N SER A 80 7.38 -5.20 -3.87
CA SER A 80 6.81 -4.00 -4.46
C SER A 80 7.93 -2.98 -4.77
N PRO A 81 8.16 -2.62 -6.05
CA PRO A 81 9.21 -1.66 -6.37
C PRO A 81 8.81 -0.24 -5.96
N GLY A 82 7.52 0.10 -6.03
CA GLY A 82 6.98 1.36 -5.51
C GLY A 82 6.58 1.28 -4.04
N ARG A 83 6.73 2.41 -3.33
CA ARG A 83 6.17 2.58 -1.98
C ARG A 83 4.73 3.07 -2.07
N GLY A 84 3.84 2.38 -1.36
CA GLY A 84 2.43 2.71 -1.28
C GLY A 84 2.17 4.08 -0.64
N ILE A 85 1.39 4.89 -1.33
CA ILE A 85 0.82 6.15 -0.87
C ILE A 85 -0.67 5.92 -0.67
N ILE A 86 -1.17 6.18 0.53
CA ILE A 86 -2.59 6.13 0.87
C ILE A 86 -3.07 7.53 1.22
N GLU A 87 -4.13 7.94 0.55
CA GLU A 87 -4.76 9.26 0.68
C GLU A 87 -6.24 9.09 0.99
N ILE A 88 -6.80 9.99 1.79
CA ILE A 88 -8.24 10.06 2.08
C ILE A 88 -8.79 11.43 1.72
N TYR A 89 -9.91 11.42 1.01
CA TYR A 89 -10.62 12.58 0.52
C TYR A 89 -12.03 12.65 1.10
N ASP A 90 -12.46 13.86 1.44
CA ASP A 90 -13.88 14.20 1.62
C ASP A 90 -14.43 14.88 0.35
N ASN A 91 -15.63 15.44 0.43
CA ASN A 91 -16.26 16.17 -0.67
C ASN A 91 -15.58 17.52 -1.00
N ARG A 92 -14.68 18.02 -0.14
CA ARG A 92 -13.94 19.27 -0.30
C ARG A 92 -12.51 19.05 -0.80
N GLY A 93 -11.93 17.87 -0.57
CA GLY A 93 -10.64 17.50 -1.11
C GLY A 93 -9.86 16.54 -0.22
N LEU A 94 -8.52 16.55 -0.39
CA LEU A 94 -7.60 15.73 0.40
C LEU A 94 -7.61 16.18 1.86
N ILE A 95 -7.83 15.25 2.79
CA ILE A 95 -7.84 15.53 4.23
C ILE A 95 -6.80 14.72 5.01
N GLY A 96 -6.14 13.74 4.39
CA GLY A 96 -5.06 12.97 5.01
C GLY A 96 -4.27 12.18 4.00
N SER A 97 -2.96 12.02 4.27
CA SER A 97 -2.05 11.21 3.47
C SER A 97 -0.92 10.69 4.35
N ASN A 98 -0.40 9.50 4.03
CA ASN A 98 0.82 9.00 4.65
C ASN A 98 2.10 9.60 4.03
N HIS A 99 1.99 10.39 2.96
CA HIS A 99 3.11 10.97 2.25
C HIS A 99 3.17 12.49 2.46
N VAL A 100 4.28 12.96 3.02
CA VAL A 100 4.55 14.39 3.23
C VAL A 100 5.26 14.93 1.99
N LYS A 101 4.49 15.56 1.08
CA LYS A 101 4.99 16.03 -0.22
C LYS A 101 6.19 16.99 -0.14
N SER A 102 6.31 17.76 0.95
CA SER A 102 7.41 18.71 1.13
C SER A 102 8.75 18.06 1.48
N SER A 103 8.75 16.96 2.25
CA SER A 103 9.96 16.22 2.62
C SER A 103 10.18 14.96 1.79
N GLY A 104 9.16 14.47 1.09
CA GLY A 104 9.16 13.17 0.42
C GLY A 104 9.03 11.98 1.37
N GLU A 105 8.82 12.23 2.67
CA GLU A 105 8.71 11.17 3.66
C GLU A 105 7.38 10.43 3.56
N ILE A 106 7.45 9.10 3.66
CA ILE A 106 6.29 8.22 3.62
C ILE A 106 6.25 7.44 4.92
N TYR A 107 5.19 7.67 5.68
CA TYR A 107 4.90 7.05 6.97
C TYR A 107 4.10 5.75 6.77
N PRO A 108 4.22 4.76 7.69
CA PRO A 108 3.47 3.51 7.59
C PRO A 108 1.97 3.67 7.85
N TYR A 109 1.59 4.71 8.60
CA TYR A 109 0.21 5.04 8.89
C TYR A 109 0.05 6.53 9.24
N PHE A 110 -1.20 6.99 9.25
CA PHE A 110 -1.58 8.25 9.89
C PHE A 110 -2.97 8.12 10.53
N ASP A 111 -3.21 8.93 11.54
CA ASP A 111 -4.51 9.03 12.19
C ASP A 111 -5.27 10.26 11.65
N ILE A 112 -6.59 10.13 11.53
CA ILE A 112 -7.46 11.20 11.06
C ILE A 112 -8.74 11.27 11.88
N GLN A 113 -9.11 12.49 12.27
CA GLN A 113 -10.39 12.77 12.93
C GLN A 113 -11.44 13.16 11.90
N ILE A 114 -12.54 12.43 11.87
CA ILE A 114 -13.64 12.66 10.93
C ILE A 114 -14.60 13.70 11.50
N GLN A 115 -14.76 14.81 10.76
CA GLN A 115 -15.55 15.97 11.18
C GLN A 115 -17.05 15.81 10.87
N SER A 116 -17.40 15.02 9.86
CA SER A 116 -18.78 14.86 9.38
C SER A 116 -19.04 13.42 9.01
N THR A 117 -20.21 12.89 9.39
CA THR A 117 -20.59 11.55 8.93
C THR A 117 -20.91 11.62 7.44
N GLY A 118 -20.31 10.76 6.62
CA GLY A 118 -20.49 10.81 5.18
C GLY A 118 -19.63 9.82 4.43
N ILE A 119 -19.67 9.92 3.11
CA ILE A 119 -18.84 9.13 2.20
C ILE A 119 -17.46 9.78 2.12
N TYR A 120 -16.43 8.96 2.30
CA TYR A 120 -15.02 9.31 2.13
C TYR A 120 -14.42 8.41 1.06
N HIS A 121 -13.43 8.93 0.34
CA HIS A 121 -12.75 8.21 -0.71
C HIS A 121 -11.31 7.93 -0.32
N ILE A 122 -10.90 6.68 -0.41
CA ILE A 122 -9.53 6.24 -0.12
C ILE A 122 -8.86 5.91 -1.43
N PHE A 123 -7.78 6.61 -1.72
CA PHE A 123 -6.98 6.45 -2.92
C PHE A 123 -5.64 5.83 -2.56
N ILE A 124 -5.27 4.77 -3.27
CA ILE A 124 -3.96 4.11 -3.10
C ILE A 124 -3.23 4.16 -4.43
N SER A 125 -1.99 4.62 -4.39
CA SER A 125 -1.08 4.69 -5.54
C SER A 125 0.34 4.37 -5.09
N PHE A 126 1.29 4.34 -6.02
CA PHE A 126 2.69 4.04 -5.72
C PHE A 126 3.58 5.20 -6.17
N THR A 127 4.67 5.43 -5.42
CA THR A 127 5.66 6.46 -5.71
C THR A 127 6.11 6.43 -7.17
N GLY A 128 6.11 7.59 -7.82
CA GLY A 128 6.56 7.72 -9.21
C GLY A 128 5.70 6.99 -10.25
N GLY A 129 4.51 6.51 -9.89
CA GLY A 129 3.66 5.72 -10.80
C GLY A 129 4.24 4.34 -11.10
N GLN A 130 5.10 3.83 -10.22
CA GLN A 130 5.67 2.49 -10.35
C GLN A 130 4.60 1.41 -10.14
N GLN A 131 4.89 0.21 -10.63
CA GLN A 131 4.14 -0.98 -10.25
C GLN A 131 4.24 -1.17 -8.73
N GLY A 132 3.20 -1.75 -8.12
CA GLY A 132 3.29 -2.13 -6.73
C GLY A 132 2.14 -2.98 -6.24
N THR A 133 2.40 -3.66 -5.14
CA THR A 133 1.46 -4.48 -4.41
C THR A 133 1.46 -4.05 -2.95
N ALA A 134 0.29 -3.68 -2.43
CA ALA A 134 0.15 -3.23 -1.06
C ALA A 134 -1.22 -3.59 -0.47
N VAL A 135 -1.28 -3.59 0.85
CA VAL A 135 -2.52 -3.65 1.62
C VAL A 135 -2.67 -2.37 2.40
N GLY A 136 -3.73 -1.61 2.14
CA GLY A 136 -4.18 -0.55 3.03
C GLY A 136 -5.11 -1.11 4.10
N ILE A 137 -5.04 -0.63 5.34
CA ILE A 137 -6.00 -0.98 6.39
C ILE A 137 -6.62 0.28 6.97
N LEU A 138 -7.95 0.31 7.01
CA LEU A 138 -8.70 1.22 7.86
C LEU A 138 -8.93 0.57 9.23
N SER A 139 -8.60 1.30 10.29
CA SER A 139 -8.85 0.91 11.68
C SER A 139 -9.58 1.99 12.45
N TYR A 140 -10.38 1.57 13.43
CA TYR A 140 -10.95 2.44 14.45
C TYR A 140 -9.93 2.63 15.58
N VAL A 141 -9.69 3.88 15.99
CA VAL A 141 -8.83 4.18 17.14
C VAL A 141 -9.70 4.49 18.36
N LYS A 142 -10.51 5.54 18.27
CA LYS A 142 -11.41 5.94 19.35
C LYS A 142 -12.51 6.88 18.88
N ARG A 143 -13.55 7.00 19.69
CA ARG A 143 -14.53 8.07 19.62
C ARG A 143 -14.01 9.28 20.39
N LEU A 144 -14.29 10.47 19.86
CA LEU A 144 -13.89 11.77 20.42
C LEU A 144 -15.04 12.42 21.20
#